data_AF-A0A6N8W417-F1
#
_entry.id   AF-A0A6N8W417-F1
#
_cell.length_a   1.000
_cell.length_b   1.000
_cell.length_c   1.000
_cell.angle_alpha   90.00
_cell.angle_beta   90.00
_cell.angle_gamma   90.00
#
_symmetry.space_group_name_H-M   'P 1'
#
loop_
_entity.id
_entity.type
_entity.pdbx_description
1 polymer ?
#
loop_
_entity_poly.entity_id
_entity_poly.type
_entity_poly.pdbx_seq_one_letter_code
_entity_poly.pdbx_strand_id
1 'polypeptide(L)'
;MSESLAGGHVGAPVFVRWTAAAANSGRELKPLLAEMCAYAGSWLSAGPSRLYATGEEADGHLSLALEYDNGASALLAITLTNGRPCMNLAVLGARGAIYHTDSTILSRADGTASEFDTEILSSAALSLEETVAAIERSLAASLPVPLSPSGDQP
;
A
#
# COMPACT_ATOMS: atom_id res chain seq x y z
N MET A 1 -18.21 -12.86 -3.91
CA MET A 1 -17.10 -13.75 -3.47
C MET A 1 -15.85 -13.22 -4.15
N SER A 2 -14.96 -12.60 -3.38
CA SER A 2 -13.71 -12.03 -3.87
C SER A 2 -12.75 -13.15 -4.24
N GLU A 3 -12.33 -13.21 -5.52
CA GLU A 3 -11.19 -14.02 -5.94
C GLU A 3 -9.93 -13.44 -5.30
N SER A 4 -9.60 -13.96 -4.11
CA SER A 4 -8.35 -13.66 -3.41
C SER A 4 -7.18 -14.08 -4.29
N LEU A 5 -6.17 -13.20 -4.34
CA LEU A 5 -4.89 -13.36 -5.02
C LEU A 5 -4.40 -14.82 -4.88
N ALA A 6 -4.62 -15.60 -5.94
CA ALA A 6 -4.30 -17.03 -6.09
C ALA A 6 -5.06 -18.05 -5.22
N GLY A 7 -6.34 -18.28 -5.54
CA GLY A 7 -7.00 -19.61 -5.49
C GLY A 7 -6.50 -20.63 -4.44
N GLY A 8 -6.37 -20.23 -3.17
CA GLY A 8 -5.93 -21.08 -2.06
C GLY A 8 -4.46 -21.56 -2.07
N HIS A 9 -3.63 -21.20 -3.05
CA HIS A 9 -2.28 -21.76 -3.21
C HIS A 9 -1.23 -21.13 -2.27
N VAL A 10 -1.43 -19.88 -1.87
CA VAL A 10 -0.48 -19.12 -1.03
C VAL A 10 -0.80 -19.26 0.47
N GLY A 11 -2.02 -19.70 0.82
CA GLY A 11 -2.54 -19.64 2.18
C GLY A 11 -2.90 -18.21 2.60
N ALA A 12 -3.13 -17.99 3.89
CA ALA A 12 -3.41 -16.67 4.43
C ALA A 12 -2.18 -15.76 4.25
N PRO A 13 -2.30 -14.59 3.58
CA PRO A 13 -1.21 -13.64 3.45
C PRO A 13 -0.78 -13.07 4.81
N VAL A 14 0.52 -13.03 5.06
CA VAL A 14 1.14 -12.53 6.31
C VAL A 14 2.08 -11.36 6.07
N PHE A 15 2.54 -11.18 4.82
CA PHE A 15 3.46 -10.10 4.50
C PHE A 15 3.33 -9.65 3.05
N VAL A 16 3.43 -8.33 2.84
CA VAL A 16 3.48 -7.71 1.50
C VAL A 16 4.73 -6.85 1.39
N ARG A 17 5.48 -6.99 0.30
CA ARG A 17 6.48 -6.00 -0.12
C ARG A 17 6.13 -5.48 -1.48
N TRP A 18 5.92 -4.18 -1.59
CA TRP A 18 5.63 -3.52 -2.86
C TRP A 18 6.52 -2.32 -3.05
N THR A 19 7.40 -2.40 -4.05
CA THR A 19 8.23 -1.26 -4.47
C THR A 19 7.82 -0.80 -5.86
N ALA A 20 7.81 0.51 -6.07
CA ALA A 20 7.48 1.11 -7.35
C ALA A 20 8.47 2.22 -7.71
N ALA A 21 8.94 2.22 -8.95
CA ALA A 21 9.58 3.37 -9.57
C ALA A 21 8.54 4.08 -10.43
N ALA A 22 8.09 5.26 -10.00
CA ALA A 22 7.09 6.07 -10.70
C ALA A 22 7.76 7.12 -11.61
N ALA A 23 7.12 7.46 -12.73
CA ALA A 23 7.62 8.53 -13.58
C ALA A 23 7.65 9.87 -12.80
N ASN A 24 8.71 10.65 -13.01
CA ASN A 24 8.79 12.02 -12.48
C ASN A 24 7.86 12.97 -13.28
N SER A 25 6.55 12.85 -13.04
CA SER A 25 5.51 13.60 -13.74
C SER A 25 4.82 14.64 -12.85
N GLY A 26 5.48 15.11 -11.79
CA GLY A 26 4.90 16.04 -10.82
C GLY A 26 3.78 15.47 -9.95
N ARG A 27 3.69 14.13 -9.84
CA ARG A 27 2.73 13.49 -8.91
C ARG A 27 3.27 13.53 -7.48
N GLU A 28 2.36 13.76 -6.55
CA GLU A 28 2.62 13.64 -5.11
C GLU A 28 2.78 12.16 -4.73
N LEU A 29 3.81 11.86 -3.93
CA LEU A 29 4.15 10.50 -3.54
C LEU A 29 3.28 9.98 -2.40
N LYS A 30 2.82 10.86 -1.50
CA LYS A 30 2.01 10.47 -0.34
C LYS A 30 0.65 9.87 -0.75
N PRO A 31 -0.12 10.47 -1.68
CA PRO A 31 -1.37 9.86 -2.14
C PRO A 31 -1.16 8.50 -2.80
N LEU A 32 -0.08 8.34 -3.58
CA LEU A 32 0.24 7.04 -4.20
C LEU A 32 0.56 5.96 -3.16
N LEU A 33 1.32 6.31 -2.12
CA LEU A 33 1.58 5.38 -1.02
C LEU A 33 0.33 5.05 -0.22
N ALA A 34 -0.59 6.01 -0.05
CA ALA A 34 -1.86 5.77 0.59
C ALA A 34 -2.76 4.82 -0.25
N GLU A 35 -2.75 4.94 -1.59
CA GLU A 35 -3.39 3.95 -2.48
C GLU A 35 -2.75 2.56 -2.32
N MET A 36 -1.41 2.47 -2.33
CA MET A 36 -0.68 1.21 -2.12
C MET A 36 -1.02 0.57 -0.76
N CYS A 37 -1.19 1.38 0.29
CA CYS A 37 -1.59 0.94 1.62
C CYS A 37 -2.98 0.27 1.61
N ALA A 38 -3.95 0.88 0.93
CA ALA A 38 -5.30 0.33 0.81
C ALA A 38 -5.31 -1.03 0.09
N TYR A 39 -4.57 -1.14 -1.03
CA TYR A 39 -4.41 -2.41 -1.74
C TYR A 39 -3.73 -3.49 -0.88
N ALA A 40 -2.64 -3.14 -0.18
CA ALA A 40 -1.97 -4.08 0.72
C ALA A 40 -2.90 -4.57 1.84
N GLY A 41 -3.70 -3.68 2.43
CA GLY A 41 -4.74 -4.05 3.41
C GLY A 41 -5.79 -4.99 2.84
N SER A 42 -6.21 -4.78 1.59
CA SER A 42 -7.15 -5.69 0.91
C SER A 42 -6.58 -7.10 0.72
N TRP A 43 -5.30 -7.21 0.37
CA TRP A 43 -4.63 -8.51 0.22
C TRP A 43 -4.42 -9.21 1.56
N LEU A 44 -4.08 -8.45 2.60
CA LEU A 44 -3.90 -8.96 3.96
C LEU A 44 -5.23 -9.21 4.71
N SER A 45 -6.35 -8.78 4.12
CA SER A 45 -7.69 -8.84 4.73
C SER A 45 -7.72 -8.22 6.14
N ALA A 46 -6.99 -7.12 6.33
CA ALA A 46 -6.88 -6.41 7.61
C ALA A 46 -6.65 -4.91 7.40
N GLY A 47 -7.12 -4.10 8.34
CA GLY A 47 -6.78 -2.69 8.43
C GLY A 47 -5.38 -2.48 9.03
N PRO A 48 -4.63 -1.46 8.58
CA PRO A 48 -3.36 -1.12 9.19
C PRO A 48 -3.60 -0.49 10.57
N SER A 49 -2.89 -0.96 11.58
CA SER A 49 -3.00 -0.52 12.97
C SER A 49 -1.89 0.46 13.36
N ARG A 50 -0.77 0.41 12.65
CA ARG A 50 0.39 1.29 12.85
C ARG A 50 1.11 1.51 11.53
N LEU A 51 1.57 2.75 11.34
CA LEU A 51 2.34 3.16 10.17
C LEU A 51 3.61 3.87 10.62
N TYR A 52 4.72 3.54 9.96
CA TYR A 52 5.97 4.26 10.07
C TYR A 52 6.43 4.70 8.68
N ALA A 53 6.58 6.01 8.48
CA ALA A 53 7.01 6.59 7.22
C ALA A 53 8.47 7.06 7.30
N THR A 54 9.22 6.87 6.22
CA THR A 54 10.59 7.35 6.05
C THR A 54 10.83 7.86 4.64
N GLY A 55 11.92 8.60 4.47
CA GLY A 55 12.29 9.25 3.21
C GLY A 55 11.85 10.69 3.14
N GLU A 56 12.07 11.31 1.98
CA GLU A 56 11.75 12.69 1.73
C GLU A 56 11.15 12.84 0.33
N GLU A 57 9.96 13.44 0.27
CA GLU A 57 9.25 13.65 -1.00
C GLU A 57 10.03 14.55 -1.97
N ALA A 58 10.77 15.54 -1.43
CA ALA A 58 11.64 16.40 -2.21
C ALA A 58 12.81 15.64 -2.87
N ASP A 59 13.30 14.59 -2.22
CA ASP A 59 14.31 13.66 -2.77
C ASP A 59 13.68 12.60 -3.67
N GLY A 60 12.37 12.66 -3.90
CA GLY A 60 11.64 11.77 -4.78
C GLY A 60 11.55 10.33 -4.26
N HIS A 61 11.68 10.08 -2.96
CA HIS A 61 11.50 8.73 -2.41
C HIS A 61 10.76 8.76 -1.09
N LEU A 62 9.79 7.85 -0.92
CA LEU A 62 9.08 7.64 0.33
C LEU A 62 8.88 6.14 0.56
N SER A 63 8.91 5.72 1.82
CA SER A 63 8.66 4.34 2.22
C SER A 63 7.78 4.27 3.45
N LEU A 64 6.98 3.21 3.54
CA LEU A 64 6.13 2.88 4.68
C LEU A 64 6.44 1.48 5.19
N ALA A 65 6.54 1.36 6.51
CA ALA A 65 6.37 0.10 7.22
C ALA A 65 5.01 0.11 7.93
N LEU A 66 4.22 -0.93 7.70
CA LEU A 66 2.85 -1.06 8.20
C LEU A 66 2.74 -2.32 9.05
N GLU A 67 2.05 -2.19 10.19
CA GLU A 67 1.57 -3.31 11.00
C GLU A 67 0.05 -3.37 10.88
N TYR A 68 -0.51 -4.57 10.88
CA TYR A 68 -1.95 -4.83 10.74
C TYR A 68 -2.50 -5.53 11.98
N ASP A 69 -3.80 -5.39 12.24
CA ASP A 69 -4.45 -5.94 13.44
C ASP A 69 -4.34 -7.47 13.56
N ASN A 70 -4.20 -8.17 12.44
CA ASN A 70 -4.04 -9.62 12.40
C ASN A 70 -2.58 -10.09 12.58
N GLY A 71 -1.64 -9.17 12.87
CA GLY A 71 -0.22 -9.45 13.01
C GLY A 71 0.55 -9.54 11.68
N ALA A 72 -0.12 -9.30 10.54
CA ALA A 72 0.56 -9.16 9.26
C ALA A 72 1.34 -7.84 9.18
N SER A 73 2.21 -7.72 8.18
CA SER A 73 2.98 -6.49 7.95
C SER A 73 3.13 -6.18 6.46
N ALA A 74 3.36 -4.92 6.13
CA ALA A 74 3.71 -4.53 4.76
C ALA A 74 4.88 -3.54 4.71
N LEU A 75 5.70 -3.67 3.67
CA LEU A 75 6.72 -2.70 3.29
C LEU A 75 6.38 -2.13 1.92
N LEU A 76 6.07 -0.84 1.89
CA LEU A 76 5.71 -0.12 0.68
C LEU A 76 6.77 0.91 0.39
N ALA A 77 7.23 1.03 -0.85
CA ALA A 77 8.19 2.06 -1.22
C ALA A 77 7.89 2.60 -2.61
N ILE A 78 8.00 3.90 -2.76
CA ILE A 78 7.90 4.58 -4.05
C ILE A 78 9.11 5.47 -4.25
N THR A 79 9.63 5.48 -5.48
CA THR A 79 10.73 6.36 -5.88
C THR A 79 10.41 6.96 -7.24
N LEU A 80 10.69 8.25 -7.43
CA LEU A 80 10.61 8.91 -8.72
C LEU A 80 11.79 8.50 -9.58
N THR A 81 11.53 8.17 -10.84
CA THR A 81 12.54 7.82 -11.82
C THR A 81 12.37 8.62 -13.10
N ASN A 82 13.50 8.97 -13.71
CA ASN A 82 13.55 9.48 -15.09
C ASN A 82 13.66 8.32 -16.12
N GLY A 83 13.78 7.08 -15.63
CA GLY A 83 13.80 5.86 -16.43
C GLY A 83 12.40 5.33 -16.71
N ARG A 84 12.33 4.02 -17.01
CA ARG A 84 11.05 3.33 -17.24
C ARG A 84 10.36 3.06 -15.91
N PRO A 85 9.08 3.45 -15.74
CA PRO A 85 8.32 3.09 -14.56
C PRO A 85 8.20 1.57 -14.41
N CYS A 86 8.39 1.07 -13.20
CA CYS A 86 8.31 -0.35 -12.90
C CYS A 86 7.79 -0.60 -11.49
N MET A 87 7.34 -1.83 -11.23
CA MET A 87 7.04 -2.28 -9.87
C MET A 87 7.55 -3.69 -9.60
N ASN A 88 7.79 -3.94 -8.32
CA ASN A 88 8.03 -5.26 -7.77
C ASN A 88 7.05 -5.51 -6.63
N LEU A 89 6.40 -6.66 -6.66
CA LEU A 89 5.46 -7.10 -5.64
C LEU A 89 5.88 -8.49 -5.15
N ALA A 90 5.92 -8.66 -3.84
CA ALA A 90 6.00 -9.95 -3.17
C ALA A 90 4.87 -10.05 -2.16
N VAL A 91 4.09 -11.12 -2.22
CA VAL A 91 3.07 -11.45 -1.22
C VAL A 91 3.45 -12.81 -0.64
N LEU A 92 3.71 -12.84 0.67
CA LEU A 92 4.03 -14.07 1.40
C LEU A 92 2.80 -14.49 2.20
N GLY A 93 2.46 -15.76 2.15
CA GLY A 93 1.43 -16.36 2.98
C GLY A 93 1.90 -17.64 3.66
N ALA A 94 1.03 -18.19 4.51
CA ALA A 94 1.35 -19.34 5.34
C ALA A 94 1.77 -20.60 4.56
N ARG A 95 1.48 -20.68 3.26
CA ARG A 95 1.71 -21.88 2.42
C ARG A 95 2.51 -21.62 1.16
N GLY A 96 2.97 -20.39 0.93
CA GLY A 96 3.71 -20.04 -0.27
C GLY A 96 3.91 -18.55 -0.45
N ALA A 97 4.29 -18.17 -1.67
CA ALA A 97 4.56 -16.79 -2.02
C ALA A 97 4.22 -16.51 -3.49
N ILE A 98 3.81 -15.27 -3.77
CA ILE A 98 3.68 -14.70 -5.11
C ILE A 98 4.78 -13.67 -5.29
N TYR A 99 5.43 -13.71 -6.45
CA TYR A 99 6.41 -12.70 -6.86
C TYR A 99 6.03 -12.16 -8.22
N HIS A 100 6.12 -10.84 -8.35
CA HIS A 100 6.03 -10.13 -9.61
C HIS A 100 7.20 -9.14 -9.65
N THR A 101 8.08 -9.27 -10.63
CA THR A 101 9.31 -8.48 -10.71
C THR A 101 9.41 -7.76 -12.05
N ASP A 102 10.10 -6.62 -12.05
CA ASP A 102 10.45 -5.83 -13.24
C ASP A 102 9.29 -5.53 -14.20
N SER A 103 8.10 -5.40 -13.63
CA SER A 103 6.88 -5.25 -14.41
C SER A 103 6.75 -3.80 -14.83
N THR A 104 6.88 -3.57 -16.13
CA THR A 104 6.83 -2.23 -16.72
C THR A 104 5.40 -1.71 -16.63
N ILE A 105 5.22 -0.57 -15.98
CA ILE A 105 3.92 0.08 -15.89
C ILE A 105 3.82 1.02 -17.10
N LEU A 106 3.09 0.58 -18.12
CA LEU A 106 2.56 1.48 -19.14
C LEU A 106 1.42 2.27 -18.46
N SER A 107 1.33 3.57 -18.72
CA SER A 107 0.40 4.55 -18.13
C SER A 107 -0.91 3.97 -17.56
N ARG A 108 -1.40 4.55 -16.44
CA ARG A 108 -2.74 4.28 -15.88
C ARG A 108 -3.72 4.17 -17.05
N ALA A 109 -4.50 3.09 -17.10
CA ALA A 109 -5.54 2.93 -18.10
C ALA A 109 -6.47 4.15 -18.00
N ASP A 110 -6.28 5.14 -18.88
CA ASP A 110 -7.21 6.23 -19.08
C ASP A 110 -8.49 5.59 -19.63
N GLY A 111 -9.47 5.41 -18.76
CA GLY A 111 -10.80 4.94 -19.14
C GLY A 111 -11.05 3.46 -18.86
N THR A 112 -11.06 3.08 -17.59
CA THR A 112 -12.21 2.44 -16.92
C THR A 112 -11.82 2.35 -15.46
N ALA A 113 -12.33 3.25 -14.62
CA ALA A 113 -12.49 2.91 -13.21
C ALA A 113 -13.41 1.69 -13.21
N SER A 114 -12.80 0.51 -13.11
CA SER A 114 -13.52 -0.73 -13.03
C SER A 114 -14.41 -0.60 -11.79
N GLU A 115 -15.69 -0.95 -11.91
CA GLU A 115 -16.65 -0.95 -10.78
C GLU A 115 -16.12 -1.74 -9.55
N PHE A 116 -15.06 -2.53 -9.72
CA PHE A 116 -14.28 -3.20 -8.69
C PHE A 116 -13.43 -2.30 -7.78
N ASP A 117 -12.97 -1.12 -8.23
CA ASP A 117 -12.09 -0.23 -7.44
C ASP A 117 -12.83 0.45 -6.29
N THR A 118 -14.15 0.62 -6.41
CA THR A 118 -14.93 1.40 -5.43
C THR A 118 -15.40 0.55 -4.25
N GLU A 119 -15.65 -0.76 -4.45
CA GLU A 119 -16.05 -1.66 -3.37
C GLU A 119 -14.89 -2.11 -2.48
N ILE A 120 -13.67 -2.28 -3.02
CA ILE A 120 -12.50 -2.73 -2.24
C ILE A 120 -12.07 -1.66 -1.21
N LEU A 121 -12.30 -0.38 -1.51
CA LEU A 121 -11.93 0.75 -0.65
C LEU A 121 -12.94 1.02 0.50
N SER A 122 -14.11 0.36 0.49
CA SER A 122 -15.27 0.83 1.27
C SER A 122 -15.50 0.14 2.63
N SER A 123 -14.85 -1.00 2.93
CA SER A 123 -15.35 -1.86 4.03
C SER A 123 -14.53 -1.88 5.33
N ALA A 124 -13.28 -1.39 5.34
CA ALA A 124 -12.43 -1.41 6.54
C ALA A 124 -11.21 -0.47 6.46
N ALA A 125 -11.08 0.30 5.38
CA ALA A 125 -9.91 1.11 5.12
C ALA A 125 -10.09 2.51 5.72
N LEU A 126 -9.05 3.00 6.38
CA LEU A 126 -8.87 4.44 6.57
C LEU A 126 -9.05 5.14 5.21
N SER A 127 -9.67 6.31 5.22
CA SER A 127 -9.74 7.13 4.03
C SER A 127 -8.32 7.45 3.53
N LEU A 128 -8.22 7.72 2.22
CA LEU A 128 -6.96 8.14 1.61
C LEU A 128 -6.38 9.36 2.34
N GLU A 129 -7.23 10.32 2.70
CA GLU A 129 -6.86 11.53 3.43
C GLU A 129 -6.30 11.24 4.83
N GLU A 130 -6.94 10.35 5.60
CA GLU A 130 -6.45 9.96 6.92
C GLU A 130 -5.09 9.26 6.84
N THR A 131 -4.91 8.43 5.80
CA THR A 131 -3.64 7.74 5.56
C THR A 131 -2.55 8.75 5.20
N VAL A 132 -2.83 9.72 4.32
CA VAL A 132 -1.89 10.81 4.00
C VAL A 132 -1.52 11.61 5.25
N ALA A 133 -2.51 12.01 6.06
CA ALA A 133 -2.26 12.72 7.31
C ALA A 133 -1.42 11.90 8.31
N ALA A 134 -1.58 10.57 8.33
CA ALA A 134 -0.74 9.71 9.14
C ALA A 134 0.70 9.63 8.63
N ILE A 135 0.91 9.56 7.30
CA ILE A 135 2.25 9.62 6.69
C ILE A 135 2.95 10.90 7.12
N GLU A 136 2.28 12.04 7.02
CA GLU A 136 2.86 13.34 7.40
C GLU A 136 3.22 13.41 8.88
N ARG A 137 2.33 12.97 9.76
CA ARG A 137 2.61 12.90 11.20
C ARG A 137 3.81 12.00 11.51
N SER A 138 3.91 10.85 10.82
CA SER A 138 5.02 9.91 11.02
C SER A 138 6.35 10.50 10.54
N LEU A 139 6.37 11.13 9.37
CA LEU A 139 7.56 11.82 8.84
C LEU A 139 8.02 12.95 9.77
N ALA A 140 7.08 13.80 10.20
CA ALA A 140 7.38 14.93 11.08
C ALA A 140 7.91 14.50 12.46
N ALA A 141 7.37 13.43 13.03
CA ALA A 141 7.79 12.92 14.33
C ALA A 141 8.98 11.94 14.24
N SER A 142 9.29 11.41 13.05
CA SER A 142 10.20 10.26 12.86
C SER A 142 9.85 9.08 13.77
N LEU A 143 8.56 8.86 14.00
CA LEU A 143 8.03 7.83 14.90
C LEU A 143 6.86 7.09 14.26
N PRO A 144 6.62 5.83 14.66
CA PRO A 144 5.42 5.12 14.25
C PRO A 144 4.18 5.81 14.82
N VAL A 145 3.15 5.96 13.98
CA VAL A 145 1.85 6.52 14.36
C VAL A 145 0.79 5.43 14.38
N PRO A 146 -0.07 5.39 15.41
CA PRO A 146 -1.22 4.50 15.42
C PRO A 146 -2.24 4.96 14.39
N LEU A 147 -2.86 3.99 13.75
CA LEU A 147 -3.94 4.13 12.81
C LEU A 147 -5.18 3.56 13.49
N SER A 148 -5.97 4.44 14.12
CA SER A 148 -7.19 4.00 14.79
C SER A 148 -8.22 3.60 13.74
N PRO A 149 -8.85 2.41 13.84
CA PRO A 149 -10.08 2.17 13.11
C PRO A 149 -11.12 3.14 13.68
N SER A 150 -11.67 4.01 12.84
CA SER A 150 -12.82 4.84 13.21
C SER A 150 -14.00 3.92 13.57
N GLY A 151 -14.17 3.64 14.86
CA GLY A 151 -15.26 2.78 15.34
C GLY A 151 -15.01 2.06 16.67
N ASP A 152 -14.63 2.80 17.71
CA ASP A 152 -15.00 2.44 19.09
C ASP A 152 -14.85 3.70 19.95
N GLN A 153 -15.87 4.55 19.94
CA GLN A 153 -16.15 5.39 21.10
C GLN A 153 -17.16 4.63 21.97
N PRO A 154 -16.92 4.55 23.30
CA PRO A 154 -17.83 3.90 24.24
C PRO A 154 -19.18 4.62 24.35
#